data_AF-A0A3D4FA10-F1
#
_entry.id   AF-A0A3D4FA10-F1
#
_cell.length_a   1.000
_cell.length_b   1.000
_cell.length_c   1.000
_cell.angle_alpha   90.00
_cell.angle_beta   90.00
_cell.angle_gamma   90.00
#
_symmetry.space_group_name_H-M   'P 1'
#
loop_
_entity.id
_entity.type
_entity.pdbx_description
1 polymer ?
#
loop_
_entity_poly.entity_id
_entity_poly.type
_entity_poly.pdbx_seq_one_letter_code
_entity_poly.pdbx_strand_id
1 'polypeptide(L)' 'GEFYSVALTNRRQQADTGTKMVHIGKDTKSTIVSKGISAG' A
#
# COMPACT_ATOMS: atom_id res chain seq x y z
N GLY A 1 -1.21 13.85 0.40
CA GLY A 1 -1.87 12.91 -0.52
C GLY A 1 -2.13 11.62 0.19
N GLU A 2 -3.14 10.87 -0.22
CA GLU A 2 -3.55 9.63 0.46
C GLU A 2 -3.44 8.43 -0.47
N PHE A 3 -2.99 7.30 0.08
CA PHE A 3 -2.90 6.04 -0.64
C PHE A 3 -3.61 4.95 0.18
N TYR A 4 -4.48 4.19 -0.49
CA TYR A 4 -5.21 3.09 0.09
C TYR A 4 -5.04 1.86 -0.82
N SER A 5 -4.59 0.74 -0.25
CA SER A 5 -4.51 -0.53 -0.99
C SER A 5 -5.11 -1.70 -0.24
N VAL A 6 -5.70 -2.61 -1.01
CA VAL A 6 -6.09 -3.95 -0.54
C VAL A 6 -5.51 -4.97 -1.50
N ALA A 7 -4.77 -5.95 -0.98
CA ALA A 7 -4.22 -7.05 -1.76
C ALA A 7 -4.77 -8.38 -1.22
N LEU A 8 -5.28 -9.23 -2.11
CA LEU A 8 -5.74 -10.58 -1.81
C LEU A 8 -4.82 -11.59 -2.48
N THR A 9 -4.29 -12.55 -1.72
CA THR A 9 -3.52 -13.68 -2.24
C THR A 9 -4.19 -15.01 -1.86
N ASN A 10 -4.15 -15.97 -2.77
CA ASN A 10 -4.65 -17.33 -2.57
C ASN A 10 -3.62 -18.34 -3.14
N ARG A 11 -3.45 -19.47 -2.47
CA ARG A 11 -2.48 -20.54 -2.73
C ARG A 11 -1.07 -20.00 -2.90
N ARG A 12 -0.44 -20.32 -4.04
CA ARG A 12 0.94 -19.93 -4.36
C ARG A 12 1.04 -18.55 -5.05
N GLN A 13 -0.04 -17.76 -5.02
CA GLN A 13 0.03 -16.39 -5.54
C GLN A 13 0.88 -15.53 -4.61
N GLN A 14 1.69 -14.68 -5.22
CA GLN A 14 2.50 -13.70 -4.53
C GLN A 14 2.01 -12.31 -4.95
N ALA A 15 1.70 -11.48 -3.97
CA ALA A 15 1.47 -10.07 -4.18
C ALA A 15 2.67 -9.30 -3.62
N ASP A 16 3.32 -8.52 -4.49
CA ASP A 16 4.29 -7.52 -4.08
C ASP A 16 3.65 -6.16 -4.32
N THR A 17 3.13 -5.57 -3.24
CA THR A 17 2.44 -4.29 -3.28
C THR A 17 3.06 -3.37 -2.26
N GLY A 18 3.43 -2.18 -2.72
CA GLY A 18 3.93 -1.11 -1.88
C GLY A 18 3.72 0.23 -2.56
N THR A 19 3.87 1.31 -1.81
CA THR A 19 3.89 2.66 -2.35
C THR A 19 5.01 3.47 -1.70
N LYS A 20 5.44 4.53 -2.37
CA LYS A 20 6.40 5.49 -1.82
C LYS A 20 5.89 6.90 -2.10
N MET A 21 5.74 7.69 -1.05
CA MET A 21 5.38 9.10 -1.15
C MET A 21 6.65 9.94 -0.98
N VAL A 22 6.90 10.84 -1.93
CA VAL A 22 8.06 11.74 -1.90
C VAL A 22 7.57 13.16 -1.66
N HIS A 23 8.11 13.77 -0.61
CA HIS A 23 7.76 15.11 -0.13
C HIS A 23 8.87 16.10 -0.53
N ILE A 24 8.61 16.95 -1.53
CA ILE A 24 9.59 17.92 -2.06
C ILE A 24 9.39 19.31 -1.43
N GLY A 25 8.14 19.69 -1.14
CA GLY A 25 7.78 20.98 -0.56
C GLY A 25 7.55 20.94 0.95
N LYS A 26 7.70 22.10 1.60
CA LYS A 26 7.36 22.29 3.03
C LYS A 26 5.88 22.00 3.29
N ASP A 27 5.58 21.51 4.49
CA ASP A 27 4.23 21.25 5.00
C ASP A 27 3.37 20.24 4.21
N THR A 28 4.00 19.43 3.35
CA THR A 28 3.31 18.35 2.65
C THR A 28 3.11 17.15 3.59
N LYS A 29 1.91 16.55 3.59
CA LYS A 29 1.56 15.39 4.43
C LYS A 29 1.00 14.24 3.60
N SER A 30 1.21 13.01 4.06
CA SER A 30 0.62 11.82 3.42
C SER A 30 0.06 10.83 4.41
N THR A 31 -1.03 10.17 4.01
CA THR A 31 -1.62 9.03 4.72
C THR A 31 -1.49 7.80 3.82
N ILE A 32 -0.93 6.71 4.35
CA ILE A 32 -0.80 5.44 3.64
C ILE A 32 -1.50 4.37 4.47
N VAL A 33 -2.51 3.72 3.91
CA VAL A 33 -3.20 2.59 4.51
C VAL A 33 -3.12 1.42 3.55
N SER A 34 -2.64 0.28 4.03
CA SER A 34 -2.60 -0.95 3.24
C SER A 34 -3.19 -2.11 4.05
N LYS A 35 -3.91 -2.99 3.36
CA LYS A 35 -4.46 -4.22 3.94
C LYS A 35 -4.15 -5.41 3.03
N GLY A 36 -3.33 -6.32 3.53
CA GLY A 36 -3.15 -7.64 2.93
C GLY A 36 -4.16 -8.64 3.49
N ILE A 37 -4.72 -9.47 2.63
CA ILE A 37 -5.59 -10.61 2.98
C ILE A 37 -4.98 -11.84 2.31
N SER A 38 -4.65 -12.85 3.12
CA SER A 38 -4.20 -14.16 2.62
C SER A 38 -5.30 -15.18 2.88
N ALA A 39 -5.77 -15.82 1.82
CA ALA A 39 -6.84 -16.82 1.85
C ALA A 39 -6.34 -18.28 1.89
N GLY A 40 -5.01 -18.48 2.05
CA GLY A 40 -4.35 -19.78 2.11
C GLY A 40 -3.95 -20.32 0.75
#